data_AF-A0A9J7XB00-F1
#
_entry.id   AF-A0A9J7XB00-F1
#
_cell.length_a   1.000
_cell.length_b   1.000
_cell.length_c   1.000
_cell.angle_alpha   90.00
_cell.angle_beta   90.00
_cell.angle_gamma   90.00
#
_symmetry.space_group_name_H-M   'P 1'
#
loop_
_entity.id
_entity.type
_entity.pdbx_description
1 polymer ?
#
loop_
_entity_poly.entity_id
_entity_poly.type
_entity_poly.pdbx_seq_one_letter_code
_entity_poly.pdbx_strand_id
1 'polypeptide(L)'
;MFCAKLKDLKIAGECPFSMVVGKEEPADFEESGAVNVVPVSREVQGNLTSILPRRKISRSKVNLHSLGESIRKLVCPEFDKLRNALIRVMKQQSCSDVSQTLDNAEQFSDVMRDYSLKTEIPMDTLKISLGLEVFRDCYEEDGHILRVVGGALHDFLNSFNVLLKQSTPPTPEVQRYIQQASILCLDKDPGLLTVYFFNPLPTTELFFSGIIQAAACWLYCTRVEVRMDVGGKDSGALQANHQPHLLYSVIVRDGKSLTPSPMRTHSSGDIPLSLLYSTFPFHILLDQDMGLMQIGDGLRRRLGRCRDGQRRPVFLEHFVIVSPEIRASFQDILTMLNTQFVLRVKQHGASSADSPGKHMDLKGQMIFMSEVSALLFLGSPCVDKLEELTGRGLYLSDIPIHNALRDVVLVGEQTKAQDGLKKRLAANGRAALHHIPRECGSAFVAGASSAGQKV
;
A
#
# COMPACT_ATOMS: atom_id res chain seq x y z
N MET A 1 -16.96 -9.06 -42.05
CA MET A 1 -17.09 -10.53 -42.05
C MET A 1 -16.77 -11.12 -40.68
N PHE A 2 -17.43 -10.66 -39.60
CA PHE A 2 -17.29 -11.21 -38.24
C PHE A 2 -18.54 -10.84 -37.43
N CYS A 3 -19.69 -11.43 -37.78
CA CYS A 3 -20.92 -11.32 -36.97
C CYS A 3 -21.94 -12.44 -37.28
N ALA A 4 -21.48 -13.62 -37.69
CA ALA A 4 -22.37 -14.75 -37.96
C ALA A 4 -21.66 -16.08 -37.62
N LYS A 5 -21.41 -16.34 -36.33
CA LYS A 5 -21.05 -17.67 -35.81
C LYS A 5 -21.09 -17.77 -34.27
N LEU A 6 -22.09 -17.16 -33.64
CA LEU A 6 -22.34 -17.27 -32.19
C LEU A 6 -23.63 -18.04 -31.85
N LYS A 7 -24.28 -18.69 -32.83
CA LYS A 7 -25.55 -19.41 -32.63
C LYS A 7 -25.43 -20.90 -32.27
N ASP A 8 -24.23 -21.48 -32.22
CA ASP A 8 -24.06 -22.93 -32.03
C ASP A 8 -23.29 -23.35 -30.76
N LEU A 9 -23.08 -22.45 -29.80
CA LEU A 9 -22.53 -22.83 -28.49
C LEU A 9 -23.67 -23.26 -27.54
N LYS A 10 -24.01 -24.56 -27.56
CA LYS A 10 -24.75 -25.20 -26.45
C LYS A 10 -23.82 -25.34 -25.25
N ILE A 11 -23.79 -24.32 -24.40
CA ILE A 11 -23.18 -24.40 -23.07
C ILE A 11 -24.23 -25.02 -22.15
N ALA A 12 -24.14 -26.33 -21.94
CA ALA A 12 -24.83 -26.99 -20.82
C ALA A 12 -23.92 -26.85 -19.59
N GLY A 13 -24.34 -26.03 -18.64
CA GLY A 13 -23.66 -25.83 -17.37
C GLY A 13 -24.58 -25.02 -16.47
N GLU A 14 -25.17 -25.69 -15.48
CA GLU A 14 -26.06 -25.08 -14.51
C GLU A 14 -25.32 -23.98 -13.73
N CYS A 15 -25.92 -22.79 -13.68
CA CYS A 15 -25.42 -21.66 -12.90
C CYS A 15 -25.77 -21.90 -11.42
N PRO A 16 -24.79 -21.94 -10.49
CA PRO A 16 -25.06 -22.27 -9.08
C PRO A 16 -25.65 -21.10 -8.26
N PHE A 17 -26.11 -20.03 -8.90
CA PHE A 17 -26.66 -18.84 -8.23
C PHE A 17 -28.19 -18.70 -8.33
N SER A 18 -28.92 -19.70 -8.81
CA SER A 18 -30.37 -19.61 -9.05
C SER A 18 -31.29 -20.01 -7.90
N MET A 19 -30.78 -20.19 -6.67
CA MET A 19 -31.60 -20.61 -5.52
C MET A 19 -31.60 -19.64 -4.34
N VAL A 20 -31.85 -18.33 -4.53
CA VAL A 20 -32.44 -17.48 -3.48
C VAL A 20 -33.20 -16.30 -4.12
N VAL A 21 -34.42 -16.52 -4.62
CA VAL A 21 -35.42 -15.45 -4.75
C VAL A 21 -36.78 -16.03 -4.36
N GLY A 22 -37.19 -15.76 -3.11
CA GLY A 22 -38.55 -15.96 -2.65
C GLY A 22 -39.44 -14.84 -3.19
N LYS A 23 -40.63 -15.23 -3.65
CA LYS A 23 -41.67 -14.44 -4.29
C LYS A 23 -42.18 -13.28 -3.42
N GLU A 24 -42.37 -12.11 -4.03
CA GLU A 24 -43.53 -11.23 -3.81
C GLU A 24 -43.66 -10.27 -5.01
N GLU A 25 -44.83 -10.25 -5.65
CA GLU A 25 -45.16 -9.37 -6.78
C GLU A 25 -45.51 -7.94 -6.31
N PRO A 26 -45.33 -6.90 -7.16
CA PRO A 26 -45.61 -5.52 -6.81
C PRO A 26 -47.06 -5.12 -7.12
N ALA A 27 -47.63 -4.27 -6.27
CA ALA A 27 -48.84 -3.50 -6.59
C ALA A 27 -48.44 -2.07 -7.04
N ASP A 28 -49.09 -1.62 -8.11
CA ASP A 28 -48.97 -0.29 -8.72
C ASP A 28 -49.36 0.85 -7.76
N PHE A 29 -48.65 2.00 -7.83
CA PHE A 29 -49.19 3.30 -8.27
C PHE A 29 -48.28 4.50 -7.86
N GLU A 30 -47.98 5.31 -8.89
CA GLU A 30 -47.87 6.78 -8.96
C GLU A 30 -46.64 7.61 -8.50
N GLU A 31 -46.30 8.53 -9.43
CA GLU A 31 -45.29 9.60 -9.41
C GLU A 31 -45.44 10.59 -8.25
N SER A 32 -44.30 11.02 -7.67
CA SER A 32 -44.07 12.44 -7.32
C SER A 32 -42.64 12.69 -6.80
N GLY A 33 -41.95 13.65 -7.41
CA GLY A 33 -41.21 14.70 -6.69
C GLY A 33 -39.84 14.35 -6.09
N ALA A 34 -38.79 14.90 -6.71
CA ALA A 34 -37.42 14.92 -6.19
C ALA A 34 -37.30 15.64 -4.83
N VAL A 35 -36.66 15.01 -3.83
CA VAL A 35 -35.87 15.70 -2.78
C VAL A 35 -34.73 14.78 -2.30
N ASN A 36 -33.49 15.30 -2.37
CA ASN A 36 -32.30 14.72 -1.76
C ASN A 36 -32.44 14.58 -0.23
N VAL A 37 -32.33 13.36 0.32
CA VAL A 37 -32.14 13.17 1.77
C VAL A 37 -31.11 12.06 2.03
N VAL A 38 -30.00 12.45 2.65
CA VAL A 38 -28.95 11.59 3.23
C VAL A 38 -29.50 10.95 4.51
N PRO A 39 -29.27 9.66 4.81
CA PRO A 39 -29.78 9.06 6.04
C PRO A 39 -28.90 9.43 7.23
N VAL A 40 -29.49 10.18 8.16
CA VAL A 40 -29.01 10.42 9.52
C VAL A 40 -29.26 9.14 10.34
N SER A 41 -28.21 8.54 10.89
CA SER A 41 -28.34 7.46 11.89
C SER A 41 -28.73 8.04 13.25
N ARG A 42 -29.83 7.55 13.80
CA ARG A 42 -30.33 7.85 15.15
C ARG A 42 -29.47 7.12 16.19
N GLU A 43 -28.84 7.88 17.09
CA GLU A 43 -28.29 7.36 18.34
C GLU A 43 -29.43 7.06 19.32
N VAL A 44 -29.51 5.82 19.80
CA VAL A 44 -30.36 5.43 20.94
C VAL A 44 -29.56 5.66 22.22
N GLN A 45 -30.03 6.60 23.01
CA GLN A 45 -29.41 7.06 24.24
C GLN A 45 -29.89 6.20 25.42
N GLY A 46 -29.02 5.31 25.91
CA GLY A 46 -29.20 4.58 27.17
C GLY A 46 -28.26 5.12 28.23
N ASN A 47 -28.81 5.78 29.24
CA ASN A 47 -28.09 6.37 30.37
C ASN A 47 -27.49 5.29 31.29
N LEU A 48 -26.16 5.32 31.48
CA LEU A 48 -25.52 4.88 32.72
C LEU A 48 -24.31 5.78 33.00
N THR A 49 -24.46 6.59 34.04
CA THR A 49 -23.46 7.53 34.57
C THR A 49 -22.44 6.81 35.46
N SER A 50 -21.15 6.83 35.11
CA SER A 50 -20.06 7.15 36.06
C SER A 50 -18.66 7.17 35.40
N ILE A 51 -18.06 8.38 35.40
CA ILE A 51 -16.63 8.69 35.54
C ILE A 51 -15.64 8.04 34.53
N LEU A 52 -15.39 8.75 33.43
CA LEU A 52 -14.13 8.66 32.67
C LEU A 52 -13.72 10.09 32.25
N PRO A 53 -12.44 10.48 32.35
CA PRO A 53 -12.01 11.83 32.00
C PRO A 53 -12.20 12.06 30.50
N ARG A 54 -13.07 13.02 30.17
CA ARG A 54 -13.26 13.54 28.80
C ARG A 54 -11.95 14.18 28.30
N ARG A 55 -11.06 13.40 27.68
CA ARG A 55 -10.01 13.95 26.82
C ARG A 55 -10.58 14.19 25.43
N LYS A 56 -10.51 15.44 24.97
CA LYS A 56 -10.85 15.85 23.60
C LYS A 56 -9.87 15.20 22.63
N ILE A 57 -10.22 14.04 22.07
CA ILE A 57 -9.48 13.46 20.94
C ILE A 57 -10.01 14.18 19.70
N SER A 58 -9.29 15.20 19.25
CA SER A 58 -9.42 15.71 17.88
C SER A 58 -8.95 14.58 16.96
N ARG A 59 -9.86 13.68 16.57
CA ARG A 59 -9.53 12.53 15.72
C ARG A 59 -9.02 13.06 14.38
N SER A 60 -7.73 12.89 14.12
CA SER A 60 -7.12 13.22 12.85
C SER A 60 -7.82 12.45 11.73
N LYS A 61 -8.04 13.12 10.59
CA LYS A 61 -8.69 12.50 9.44
C LYS A 61 -7.79 11.39 8.89
N VAL A 62 -8.34 10.20 8.71
CA VAL A 62 -7.64 9.07 8.08
C VAL A 62 -7.30 9.44 6.64
N ASN A 63 -6.02 9.46 6.31
CA ASN A 63 -5.48 9.65 4.98
C ASN A 63 -4.17 8.86 4.82
N LEU A 64 -3.61 8.83 3.61
CA LEU A 64 -2.43 8.02 3.33
C LEU A 64 -1.19 8.45 4.12
N HIS A 65 -1.03 9.75 4.34
CA HIS A 65 0.04 10.31 5.16
C HIS A 65 -0.12 9.94 6.64
N SER A 66 -1.33 10.06 7.20
CA SER A 66 -1.59 9.66 8.59
C SER A 66 -1.35 8.17 8.81
N LEU A 67 -1.72 7.33 7.83
CA LEU A 67 -1.41 5.89 7.86
C LEU A 67 0.10 5.64 7.87
N GLY A 68 0.84 6.31 6.98
CA GLY A 68 2.30 6.20 6.94
C GLY A 68 2.97 6.66 8.22
N GLU A 69 2.52 7.78 8.81
CA GLU A 69 3.05 8.30 10.07
C GLU A 69 2.82 7.35 11.25
N SER A 70 1.62 6.78 11.38
CA SER A 70 1.33 5.83 12.47
C SER A 70 2.19 4.57 12.38
N ILE A 71 2.40 4.04 11.16
CA ILE A 71 3.32 2.90 10.98
C ILE A 71 4.78 3.30 11.24
N ARG A 72 5.20 4.50 10.82
CA ARG A 72 6.55 5.01 11.10
C ARG A 72 6.80 5.10 12.60
N LYS A 73 5.85 5.60 13.40
CA LYS A 73 5.99 5.68 14.87
C LYS A 73 6.19 4.31 15.53
N LEU A 74 5.61 3.25 14.95
CA LEU A 74 5.78 1.87 15.43
C LEU A 74 7.15 1.32 15.06
N VAL A 75 7.60 1.51 13.82
CA VAL A 75 8.86 0.91 13.33
C VAL A 75 10.10 1.71 13.75
N CYS A 76 9.97 3.04 13.77
CA CYS A 76 11.00 4.01 14.11
C CYS A 76 10.47 5.00 15.16
N PRO A 77 10.25 4.56 16.41
CA PRO A 77 9.83 5.45 17.48
C PRO A 77 10.88 6.53 17.73
N GLU A 78 10.42 7.73 18.05
CA GLU A 78 11.30 8.83 18.48
C GLU A 78 12.02 8.44 19.78
N PHE A 79 13.26 8.92 19.93
CA PHE A 79 14.11 8.60 21.07
C PHE A 79 13.40 8.83 22.42
N ASP A 80 12.76 10.00 22.59
CA ASP A 80 12.06 10.34 23.83
C ASP A 80 10.87 9.43 24.10
N LYS A 81 10.13 9.02 23.07
CA LYS A 81 9.00 8.08 23.22
C LYS A 81 9.51 6.71 23.64
N LEU A 82 10.56 6.22 23.00
CA LEU A 82 11.18 4.93 23.34
C LEU A 82 11.77 4.95 24.76
N ARG A 83 12.45 6.03 25.14
CA ARG A 83 13.00 6.24 26.48
C ARG A 83 11.90 6.25 27.55
N ASN A 84 10.81 6.98 27.31
CA ASN A 84 9.68 7.04 28.23
C ASN A 84 8.98 5.67 28.38
N ALA A 85 8.83 4.93 27.28
CA ALA A 85 8.30 3.57 27.30
C ALA A 85 9.18 2.64 28.15
N LEU A 86 10.50 2.68 27.98
CA LEU A 86 11.43 1.90 28.79
C LEU A 86 11.34 2.24 30.28
N ILE A 87 11.31 3.54 30.62
CA ILE A 87 11.15 3.98 32.02
C ILE A 87 9.84 3.43 32.63
N ARG A 88 8.73 3.39 31.86
CA ARG A 88 7.47 2.81 32.33
C ARG A 88 7.58 1.30 32.58
N VAL A 89 8.24 0.55 31.70
CA VAL A 89 8.50 -0.89 31.90
C VAL A 89 9.27 -1.12 33.18
N MET A 90 10.36 -0.37 33.39
CA MET A 90 11.22 -0.52 34.57
C MET A 90 10.51 -0.14 35.87
N LYS A 91 9.62 0.87 35.84
CA LYS A 91 8.79 1.25 36.99
C LYS A 91 7.68 0.26 37.32
N GLN A 92 7.09 -0.39 36.31
CA GLN A 92 6.06 -1.41 36.52
C GLN A 92 6.63 -2.67 37.17
N GLN A 93 7.91 -2.98 36.92
CA GLN A 93 8.56 -4.21 37.41
C GLN A 93 9.50 -3.97 38.61
N SER A 94 9.86 -2.73 38.95
CA SER A 94 10.67 -2.38 40.12
C SER A 94 10.51 -0.92 40.58
N CYS A 95 10.65 -0.66 41.88
CA CYS A 95 10.47 0.67 42.50
C CYS A 95 11.81 1.42 42.71
N SER A 96 12.73 1.40 41.74
CA SER A 96 14.02 2.10 41.84
C SER A 96 14.15 3.23 40.82
N ASP A 97 14.85 4.30 41.20
CA ASP A 97 15.09 5.51 40.40
C ASP A 97 16.00 5.22 39.19
N VAL A 98 15.45 4.69 38.10
CA VAL A 98 16.17 4.51 36.83
C VAL A 98 16.22 5.81 36.00
N SER A 99 16.26 6.97 36.67
CA SER A 99 15.94 8.24 36.02
C SER A 99 17.10 8.92 35.26
N GLN A 100 18.35 8.46 35.32
CA GLN A 100 19.48 9.41 35.11
C GLN A 100 20.57 9.10 34.08
N THR A 101 20.54 8.04 33.28
CA THR A 101 21.64 7.81 32.31
C THR A 101 21.17 7.16 31.01
N LEU A 102 20.28 7.81 30.28
CA LEU A 102 19.96 7.38 28.92
C LEU A 102 20.01 8.59 28.00
N ASP A 103 21.22 8.89 27.55
CA ASP A 103 21.51 10.06 26.73
C ASP A 103 21.53 9.68 25.23
N ASN A 104 21.84 8.42 24.91
CA ASN A 104 22.00 7.95 23.53
C ASN A 104 21.26 6.64 23.25
N ALA A 105 20.83 6.46 21.99
CA ALA A 105 20.09 5.28 21.55
C ALA A 105 20.91 3.97 21.59
N GLU A 106 22.24 4.07 21.52
CA GLU A 106 23.13 2.92 21.58
C GLU A 106 23.19 2.28 22.97
N GLN A 107 22.83 3.05 24.01
CA GLN A 107 22.82 2.58 25.40
C GLN A 107 21.57 1.76 25.75
N PHE A 108 20.52 1.75 24.92
CA PHE A 108 19.27 1.02 25.22
C PHE A 108 19.53 -0.47 25.46
N SER A 109 20.34 -1.11 24.62
CA SER A 109 20.64 -2.54 24.73
C SER A 109 21.40 -2.85 26.03
N ASP A 110 22.37 -2.02 26.37
CA ASP A 110 23.18 -2.20 27.57
C ASP A 110 22.37 -1.95 28.85
N VAL A 111 21.55 -0.89 28.89
CA VAL A 111 20.67 -0.60 30.03
C VAL A 111 19.63 -1.70 30.23
N MET A 112 19.03 -2.22 29.14
CA MET A 112 18.11 -3.35 29.25
C MET A 112 18.81 -4.62 29.74
N ARG A 113 20.04 -4.88 29.29
CA ARG A 113 20.85 -6.03 29.73
C ARG A 113 21.19 -5.93 31.21
N ASP A 114 21.66 -4.76 31.66
CA ASP A 114 21.97 -4.50 33.07
C ASP A 114 20.74 -4.63 33.95
N TYR A 115 19.58 -4.15 33.48
CA TYR A 115 18.32 -4.29 34.19
C TYR A 115 17.85 -5.75 34.27
N SER A 116 17.97 -6.51 33.19
CA SER A 116 17.68 -7.95 33.15
C SER A 116 18.53 -8.71 34.17
N LEU A 117 19.83 -8.41 34.24
CA LEU A 117 20.76 -9.01 35.19
C LEU A 117 20.42 -8.64 36.65
N LYS A 118 20.02 -7.39 36.91
CA LYS A 118 19.68 -6.92 38.27
C LYS A 118 18.33 -7.44 38.79
N THR A 119 17.38 -7.67 37.90
CA THR A 119 15.99 -8.04 38.26
C THR A 119 15.68 -9.52 38.03
N GLU A 120 16.61 -10.27 37.42
CA GLU A 120 16.43 -11.66 36.99
C GLU A 120 15.28 -11.86 35.97
N ILE A 121 14.82 -10.78 35.33
CA ILE A 121 13.76 -10.82 34.31
C ILE A 121 14.42 -11.13 32.96
N PRO A 122 13.97 -12.18 32.22
CA PRO A 122 14.57 -12.54 30.94
C PRO A 122 14.48 -11.41 29.90
N MET A 123 15.53 -11.23 29.11
CA MET A 123 15.59 -10.20 28.05
C MET A 123 14.40 -10.26 27.09
N ASP A 124 13.94 -11.44 26.70
CA ASP A 124 12.78 -11.59 25.80
C ASP A 124 11.49 -11.02 26.41
N THR A 125 11.32 -11.17 27.72
CA THR A 125 10.16 -10.61 28.44
C THR A 125 10.23 -9.08 28.48
N LEU A 126 11.43 -8.53 28.65
CA LEU A 126 11.65 -7.07 28.60
C LEU A 126 11.42 -6.51 27.20
N LYS A 127 11.89 -7.21 26.15
CA LYS A 127 11.67 -6.82 24.75
C LYS A 127 10.18 -6.78 24.40
N ILE A 128 9.43 -7.80 24.81
CA ILE A 128 7.97 -7.83 24.66
C ILE A 128 7.32 -6.66 25.42
N SER A 129 7.68 -6.47 26.69
CA SER A 129 7.09 -5.40 27.53
C SER A 129 7.36 -4.00 26.95
N LEU A 130 8.57 -3.75 26.45
CA LEU A 130 8.92 -2.49 25.78
C LEU A 130 8.07 -2.28 24.52
N GLY A 131 7.96 -3.30 23.67
CA GLY A 131 7.12 -3.22 22.47
C GLY A 131 5.64 -3.00 22.75
N LEU A 132 5.11 -3.59 23.84
CA LEU A 132 3.73 -3.36 24.28
C LEU A 132 3.51 -1.88 24.67
N GLU A 133 4.44 -1.26 25.39
CA GLU A 133 4.36 0.15 25.79
C GLU A 133 4.54 1.10 24.60
N VAL A 134 5.44 0.78 23.65
CA VAL A 134 5.59 1.55 22.40
C VAL A 134 4.31 1.49 21.56
N PHE A 135 3.70 0.30 21.44
CA PHE A 135 2.43 0.16 20.74
C PHE A 135 1.30 0.87 21.49
N ARG A 136 1.31 0.89 22.82
CA ARG A 136 0.37 1.67 23.66
C ARG A 136 0.34 3.13 23.28
N ASP A 137 1.51 3.77 23.30
CA ASP A 137 1.61 5.19 23.01
C ASP A 137 1.08 5.49 21.60
N CYS A 138 1.42 4.66 20.61
CA CYS A 138 0.93 4.85 19.25
C CYS A 138 -0.57 4.57 19.12
N TYR A 139 -1.10 3.56 19.81
CA TYR A 139 -2.50 3.17 19.72
C TYR A 139 -3.44 4.14 20.43
N GLU A 140 -2.98 4.77 21.52
CA GLU A 140 -3.73 5.85 22.20
C GLU A 140 -3.88 7.08 21.29
N GLU A 141 -2.87 7.39 20.49
CA GLU A 141 -2.89 8.49 19.52
C GLU A 141 -3.67 8.13 18.25
N ASP A 142 -3.38 6.97 17.66
CA ASP A 142 -3.71 6.63 16.27
C ASP A 142 -4.53 5.33 16.13
N GLY A 143 -5.18 4.86 17.20
CA GLY A 143 -5.89 3.57 17.20
C GLY A 143 -6.97 3.42 16.12
N HIS A 144 -7.65 4.52 15.72
CA HIS A 144 -8.62 4.49 14.61
C HIS A 144 -7.96 4.39 13.23
N ILE A 145 -6.70 4.81 13.10
CA ILE A 145 -5.89 4.70 11.88
C ILE A 145 -5.33 3.26 11.77
N LEU A 146 -4.77 2.72 12.85
CA LEU A 146 -4.16 1.39 12.85
C LEU A 146 -5.19 0.28 12.52
N ARG A 147 -6.45 0.45 12.93
CA ARG A 147 -7.54 -0.51 12.67
C ARG A 147 -7.91 -0.67 11.19
N VAL A 148 -7.54 0.27 10.32
CA VAL A 148 -7.89 0.19 8.89
C VAL A 148 -6.74 -0.34 8.01
N VAL A 149 -5.58 -0.65 8.60
CA VAL A 149 -4.36 -1.03 7.86
C VAL A 149 -4.42 -2.44 7.29
N GLY A 150 -5.07 -3.39 7.97
CA GLY A 150 -5.16 -4.78 7.53
C GLY A 150 -6.31 -5.53 8.21
N GLY A 151 -6.89 -6.51 7.51
CA GLY A 151 -7.98 -7.33 8.03
C GLY A 151 -7.53 -8.39 9.05
N ALA A 152 -6.24 -8.75 9.02
CA ALA A 152 -5.60 -9.68 9.92
C ALA A 152 -4.15 -9.28 10.20
N LEU A 153 -3.48 -9.98 11.12
CA LEU A 153 -2.10 -9.67 11.52
C LEU A 153 -1.10 -9.75 10.36
N HIS A 154 -1.22 -10.75 9.47
CA HIS A 154 -0.30 -10.88 8.34
C HIS A 154 -0.50 -9.74 7.32
N ASP A 155 -1.75 -9.32 7.07
CA ASP A 155 -2.05 -8.17 6.21
C ASP A 155 -1.50 -6.88 6.82
N PHE A 156 -1.67 -6.70 8.14
CA PHE A 156 -1.13 -5.56 8.86
C PHE A 156 0.38 -5.43 8.69
N LEU A 157 1.12 -6.51 8.94
CA LEU A 157 2.57 -6.52 8.81
C LEU A 157 3.01 -6.33 7.35
N ASN A 158 2.32 -6.95 6.40
CA ASN A 158 2.65 -6.79 4.99
C ASN A 158 2.30 -5.39 4.45
N SER A 159 1.37 -4.66 5.06
CA SER A 159 1.08 -3.26 4.69
C SER A 159 2.20 -2.27 5.06
N PHE A 160 3.14 -2.64 5.94
CA PHE A 160 4.13 -1.68 6.47
C PHE A 160 4.99 -1.07 5.37
N ASN A 161 5.49 -1.87 4.43
CA ASN A 161 6.41 -1.38 3.40
C ASN A 161 5.77 -0.33 2.48
N VAL A 162 4.49 -0.50 2.15
CA VAL A 162 3.77 0.44 1.28
C VAL A 162 3.47 1.72 2.05
N LEU A 163 3.07 1.61 3.32
CA LEU A 163 2.67 2.76 4.15
C LEU A 163 3.88 3.56 4.65
N LEU A 164 4.99 2.92 4.98
CA LEU A 164 6.22 3.61 5.41
C LEU A 164 6.71 4.59 4.35
N LYS A 165 6.58 4.25 3.06
CA LYS A 165 6.92 5.15 1.94
C LYS A 165 6.03 6.41 1.86
N GLN A 166 4.91 6.43 2.57
CA GLN A 166 3.96 7.56 2.62
C GLN A 166 4.19 8.48 3.83
N SER A 167 5.10 8.09 4.72
CA SER A 167 5.48 8.86 5.90
C SER A 167 6.43 10.01 5.54
N THR A 168 6.54 10.98 6.45
CA THR A 168 7.52 12.07 6.43
C THR A 168 8.61 11.77 7.45
N PRO A 169 9.75 11.21 7.02
CA PRO A 169 10.83 10.92 7.95
C PRO A 169 11.42 12.22 8.52
N PRO A 170 11.76 12.24 9.82
CA PRO A 170 12.26 13.43 10.49
C PRO A 170 13.68 13.81 10.05
N THR A 171 14.48 12.82 9.63
CA THR A 171 15.88 13.01 9.24
C THR A 171 16.21 12.23 7.95
N PRO A 172 17.23 12.66 7.18
CA PRO A 172 17.64 11.95 5.98
C PRO A 172 18.16 10.54 6.27
N GLU A 173 18.69 10.27 7.47
CA GLU A 173 19.10 8.92 7.87
C GLU A 173 17.88 8.00 7.99
N VAL A 174 16.79 8.48 8.62
CA VAL A 174 15.54 7.72 8.72
C VAL A 174 14.90 7.52 7.35
N GLN A 175 15.00 8.51 6.46
CA GLN A 175 14.54 8.36 5.07
C GLN A 175 15.26 7.22 4.34
N ARG A 176 16.60 7.15 4.46
CA ARG A 176 17.39 6.07 3.86
C ARG A 176 17.03 4.72 4.45
N TYR A 177 16.85 4.65 5.77
CA TYR A 177 16.39 3.45 6.45
C TYR A 177 15.04 2.97 5.90
N ILE A 178 14.04 3.85 5.84
CA ILE A 178 12.69 3.50 5.35
C ILE A 178 12.72 2.97 3.91
N GLN A 179 13.67 3.43 3.08
CA GLN A 179 13.83 2.95 1.72
C GLN A 179 14.44 1.54 1.63
N GLN A 180 15.23 1.13 2.62
CA GLN A 180 15.98 -0.13 2.64
C GLN A 180 15.36 -1.20 3.54
N ALA A 181 14.57 -0.80 4.53
CA ALA A 181 13.86 -1.70 5.43
C ALA A 181 12.72 -2.41 4.70
N SER A 182 12.55 -3.70 4.98
CA SER A 182 11.41 -4.45 4.48
C SER A 182 10.92 -5.48 5.47
N ILE A 183 9.62 -5.52 5.67
CA ILE A 183 8.94 -6.54 6.48
C ILE A 183 8.18 -7.47 5.54
N LEU A 184 8.37 -8.77 5.71
CA LEU A 184 7.71 -9.82 4.95
C LEU A 184 7.13 -10.85 5.93
N CYS A 185 5.81 -10.94 5.96
CA CYS A 185 5.10 -11.94 6.73
C CYS A 185 4.62 -13.06 5.81
N LEU A 186 5.11 -14.28 6.03
CA LEU A 186 4.72 -15.49 5.33
C LEU A 186 3.80 -16.35 6.21
N ASP A 187 2.72 -16.82 5.62
CA ASP A 187 1.72 -17.69 6.26
C ASP A 187 1.86 -19.11 5.68
N LYS A 188 2.96 -19.78 6.02
CA LYS A 188 3.31 -21.11 5.45
C LYS A 188 2.42 -22.21 6.03
N ASP A 189 2.27 -22.23 7.35
CA ASP A 189 1.58 -23.29 8.07
C ASP A 189 0.36 -22.73 8.83
N PRO A 190 -0.74 -23.49 8.96
CA PRO A 190 -1.89 -23.04 9.75
C PRO A 190 -1.51 -22.72 11.19
N GLY A 191 -1.73 -21.47 11.61
CA GLY A 191 -1.44 -21.01 12.97
C GLY A 191 0.02 -20.63 13.25
N LEU A 192 0.90 -20.67 12.25
CA LEU A 192 2.29 -20.23 12.35
C LEU A 192 2.61 -19.20 11.26
N LEU A 193 2.96 -17.99 11.67
CA LEU A 193 3.47 -16.95 10.78
C LEU A 193 4.98 -16.82 10.93
N THR A 194 5.67 -16.72 9.79
CA THR A 194 7.11 -16.41 9.73
C THR A 194 7.27 -14.96 9.29
N VAL A 195 7.82 -14.12 10.17
CA VAL A 195 8.02 -12.69 9.89
C VAL A 195 9.50 -12.41 9.73
N TYR A 196 9.90 -12.01 8.52
CA TYR A 196 11.21 -11.47 8.22
C TYR A 196 11.19 -9.95 8.35
N PHE A 197 12.18 -9.41 9.02
CA PHE A 197 12.49 -7.99 9.01
C PHE A 197 13.90 -7.81 8.45
N PHE A 198 14.00 -7.35 7.20
CA PHE A 198 15.25 -7.06 6.52
C PHE A 198 15.72 -5.63 6.79
N ASN A 199 17.02 -5.47 7.02
CA ASN A 199 17.69 -4.20 7.30
C ASN A 199 17.05 -3.38 8.44
N PRO A 200 16.80 -3.97 9.63
CA PRO A 200 16.22 -3.26 10.77
C PRO A 200 17.20 -2.25 11.38
N LEU A 201 16.68 -1.24 12.09
CA LEU A 201 17.51 -0.41 12.96
C LEU A 201 18.02 -1.28 14.13
N PRO A 202 19.22 -1.01 14.68
CA PRO A 202 19.75 -1.75 15.83
C PRO A 202 18.80 -1.79 17.03
N THR A 203 18.02 -0.73 17.23
CA THR A 203 17.04 -0.64 18.33
C THR A 203 15.76 -1.42 18.08
N THR A 204 15.41 -1.74 16.82
CA THR A 204 14.16 -2.41 16.45
C THR A 204 14.05 -3.80 17.07
N GLU A 205 15.17 -4.52 17.21
CA GLU A 205 15.23 -5.83 17.88
C GLU A 205 14.69 -5.76 19.33
N LEU A 206 14.85 -4.61 19.99
CA LEU A 206 14.52 -4.45 21.41
C LEU A 206 13.01 -4.37 21.68
N PHE A 207 12.17 -4.14 20.66
CA PHE A 207 10.74 -3.89 20.88
C PHE A 207 9.81 -4.50 19.83
N PHE A 208 10.32 -4.91 18.66
CA PHE A 208 9.44 -5.31 17.56
C PHE A 208 8.62 -6.58 17.85
N SER A 209 9.14 -7.52 18.65
CA SER A 209 8.38 -8.69 19.11
C SER A 209 7.13 -8.29 19.91
N GLY A 210 7.26 -7.29 20.80
CA GLY A 210 6.15 -6.73 21.55
C GLY A 210 5.16 -5.96 20.69
N ILE A 211 5.61 -5.31 19.61
CA ILE A 211 4.72 -4.67 18.62
C ILE A 211 3.83 -5.71 17.92
N ILE A 212 4.42 -6.82 17.45
CA ILE A 212 3.67 -7.91 16.82
C ILE A 212 2.61 -8.44 17.80
N GLN A 213 3.01 -8.70 19.03
CA GLN A 213 2.12 -9.24 20.07
C GLN A 213 1.02 -8.25 20.46
N ALA A 214 1.32 -6.96 20.57
CA ALA A 214 0.35 -5.91 20.84
C ALA A 214 -0.67 -5.77 19.72
N ALA A 215 -0.20 -5.72 18.46
CA ALA A 215 -1.05 -5.61 17.29
C ALA A 215 -2.04 -6.79 17.21
N ALA A 216 -1.56 -8.02 17.40
CA ALA A 216 -2.40 -9.22 17.42
C ALA A 216 -3.49 -9.14 18.50
N CYS A 217 -3.12 -8.73 19.71
CA CYS A 217 -4.03 -8.68 20.85
C CYS A 217 -5.06 -7.55 20.72
N TRP A 218 -4.62 -6.34 20.35
CA TRP A 218 -5.47 -5.15 20.46
C TRP A 218 -6.23 -4.81 19.18
N LEU A 219 -5.68 -5.14 18.00
CA LEU A 219 -6.37 -4.91 16.73
C LEU A 219 -7.27 -6.10 16.37
N TYR A 220 -6.81 -7.33 16.65
CA TYR A 220 -7.44 -8.55 16.17
C TYR A 220 -7.95 -9.49 17.28
N CYS A 221 -7.84 -9.08 18.55
CA CYS A 221 -8.28 -9.89 19.70
C CYS A 221 -7.73 -11.33 19.66
N THR A 222 -6.49 -11.50 19.18
CA THR A 222 -5.84 -12.80 18.99
C THR A 222 -4.64 -12.93 19.91
N ARG A 223 -4.56 -14.02 20.66
CA ARG A 223 -3.39 -14.32 21.50
C ARG A 223 -2.32 -15.04 20.69
N VAL A 224 -1.14 -14.40 20.62
CA VAL A 224 0.02 -14.95 19.93
C VAL A 224 1.21 -15.05 20.87
N GLU A 225 2.06 -16.04 20.61
CA GLU A 225 3.40 -16.15 21.17
C GLU A 225 4.40 -15.80 20.07
N VAL A 226 5.27 -14.83 20.35
CA VAL A 226 6.29 -14.38 19.42
C VAL A 226 7.64 -14.87 19.91
N ARG A 227 8.35 -15.63 19.08
CA ARG A 227 9.72 -16.09 19.34
C ARG A 227 10.65 -15.51 18.29
N MET A 228 11.81 -15.03 18.72
CA MET A 228 12.85 -14.54 17.82
C MET A 228 13.83 -15.69 17.57
N ASP A 229 14.04 -16.02 16.30
CA ASP A 229 14.94 -17.10 15.92
C ASP A 229 16.35 -16.53 15.74
N VAL A 230 17.18 -16.66 16.78
CA VAL A 230 18.58 -16.20 16.77
C VAL A 230 19.40 -17.20 15.95
N GLY A 231 19.63 -16.90 14.67
CA GLY A 231 20.53 -17.67 13.80
C GLY A 231 20.00 -19.06 13.41
N GLY A 232 18.71 -19.17 13.09
CA GLY A 232 18.09 -20.44 12.70
C GLY A 232 18.64 -21.00 11.39
N LYS A 233 19.09 -22.25 11.41
CA LYS A 233 19.49 -23.08 10.26
C LYS A 233 18.29 -23.42 9.36
N ASP A 234 17.62 -22.43 8.76
CA ASP A 234 16.59 -22.73 7.75
C ASP A 234 17.21 -22.66 6.37
N SER A 235 17.28 -23.80 5.69
CA SER A 235 17.82 -23.99 4.34
C SER A 235 16.99 -23.32 3.22
N GLY A 236 16.25 -22.25 3.51
CA GLY A 236 15.41 -21.53 2.57
C GLY A 236 16.19 -20.54 1.71
N ALA A 237 15.73 -20.33 0.47
CA ALA A 237 16.34 -19.40 -0.49
C ALA A 237 16.54 -17.97 0.04
N LEU A 238 15.80 -17.57 1.09
CA LEU A 238 15.85 -16.24 1.73
C LEU A 238 17.03 -16.05 2.71
N GLN A 239 17.71 -17.11 3.18
CA GLN A 239 18.79 -17.00 4.17
C GLN A 239 20.20 -16.86 3.55
N ALA A 240 20.36 -17.06 2.23
CA ALA A 240 21.67 -17.00 1.58
C ALA A 240 22.23 -15.57 1.43
N ASN A 241 21.57 -14.56 2.01
CA ASN A 241 21.98 -13.16 1.91
C ASN A 241 22.74 -12.71 3.17
N HIS A 242 23.86 -12.02 2.99
CA HIS A 242 24.70 -11.46 4.07
C HIS A 242 24.09 -10.21 4.75
N GLN A 243 22.80 -9.90 4.50
CA GLN A 243 22.14 -8.72 5.03
C GLN A 243 21.61 -8.97 6.45
N PRO A 244 21.69 -7.97 7.35
CA PRO A 244 21.14 -8.08 8.69
C PRO A 244 19.62 -8.24 8.59
N HIS A 245 19.10 -9.30 9.21
CA HIS A 245 17.68 -9.55 9.27
C HIS A 245 17.29 -10.12 10.63
N LEU A 246 16.06 -9.84 11.05
CA LEU A 246 15.43 -10.45 12.20
C LEU A 246 14.35 -11.41 11.73
N LEU A 247 14.33 -12.60 12.31
CA LEU A 247 13.36 -13.64 12.03
C LEU A 247 12.50 -13.88 13.27
N TYR A 248 11.19 -13.82 13.09
CA TYR A 248 10.23 -14.10 14.14
C TYR A 248 9.27 -15.22 13.74
N SER A 249 9.10 -16.16 14.65
CA SER A 249 8.07 -17.20 14.60
C SER A 249 6.91 -16.76 15.49
N VAL A 250 5.74 -16.56 14.89
CA VAL A 250 4.51 -16.11 15.57
C VAL A 250 3.52 -17.26 15.61
N ILE A 251 3.30 -17.82 16.79
CA ILE A 251 2.44 -18.97 17.03
C ILE A 251 1.11 -18.48 17.59
N VAL A 252 0.01 -18.83 16.93
CA VAL A 252 -1.35 -18.47 17.37
C VAL A 252 -1.83 -19.49 18.39
N ARG A 253 -2.14 -19.04 19.61
CA ARG A 253 -2.53 -19.94 20.72
C ARG A 253 -4.03 -20.24 20.75
N ASP A 254 -4.85 -19.33 20.24
CA ASP A 254 -6.30 -19.51 20.22
C ASP A 254 -6.67 -20.31 18.97
N GLY A 255 -7.37 -21.45 19.13
CA GLY A 255 -7.85 -22.31 18.03
C GLY A 255 -8.84 -21.65 17.05
N LYS A 256 -9.05 -20.33 17.17
CA LYS A 256 -9.59 -19.52 16.08
C LYS A 256 -8.46 -19.42 15.05
N SER A 257 -8.54 -20.24 14.00
CA SER A 257 -7.70 -20.07 12.81
C SER A 257 -7.60 -18.58 12.52
N LEU A 258 -6.38 -18.08 12.28
CA LEU A 258 -6.21 -16.78 11.62
C LEU A 258 -7.23 -16.76 10.50
N THR A 259 -8.04 -15.69 10.42
CA THR A 259 -8.91 -15.53 9.26
C THR A 259 -8.00 -15.72 8.06
N PRO A 260 -8.25 -16.78 7.24
CA PRO A 260 -7.35 -17.09 6.15
C PRO A 260 -7.15 -15.81 5.39
N SER A 261 -5.89 -15.47 5.10
CA SER A 261 -5.59 -14.37 4.21
C SER A 261 -6.58 -14.41 3.06
N PRO A 262 -7.15 -13.30 2.59
CA PRO A 262 -7.91 -13.29 1.34
C PRO A 262 -7.13 -13.94 0.17
N MET A 263 -5.79 -14.06 0.31
CA MET A 263 -4.89 -14.73 -0.62
C MET A 263 -4.71 -16.24 -0.40
N ARG A 264 -5.19 -16.82 0.72
CA ARG A 264 -5.21 -18.28 0.90
C ARG A 264 -6.34 -18.85 0.05
N THR A 265 -5.98 -19.49 -1.05
CA THR A 265 -6.93 -20.15 -1.94
C THR A 265 -7.53 -21.37 -1.24
N HIS A 266 -8.85 -21.37 -1.06
CA HIS A 266 -9.60 -22.50 -0.50
C HIS A 266 -9.79 -23.65 -1.49
N SER A 267 -9.36 -23.48 -2.74
CA SER A 267 -9.43 -24.45 -3.82
C SER A 267 -8.21 -24.35 -4.72
N SER A 268 -7.51 -25.46 -4.94
CA SER A 268 -6.45 -25.59 -5.95
C SER A 268 -7.09 -25.70 -7.33
N GLY A 269 -7.07 -24.63 -8.10
CA GLY A 269 -7.33 -24.67 -9.53
C GLY A 269 -6.01 -24.48 -10.27
N ASP A 270 -5.63 -25.44 -11.11
CA ASP A 270 -4.43 -25.31 -11.93
C ASP A 270 -4.71 -24.40 -13.13
N ILE A 271 -4.05 -23.24 -13.17
CA ILE A 271 -4.06 -22.35 -14.33
C ILE A 271 -2.83 -22.68 -15.18
N PRO A 272 -3.00 -23.06 -16.46
CA PRO A 272 -1.87 -23.26 -17.34
C PRO A 272 -1.02 -21.99 -17.45
N LEU A 273 0.30 -22.12 -17.35
CA LEU A 273 1.22 -20.98 -17.46
C LEU A 273 1.05 -20.21 -18.77
N SER A 274 0.67 -20.88 -19.86
CA SER A 274 0.34 -20.22 -21.13
C SER A 274 -0.82 -19.23 -21.01
N LEU A 275 -1.87 -19.57 -20.24
CA LEU A 275 -2.98 -18.66 -19.98
C LEU A 275 -2.50 -17.48 -19.14
N LEU A 276 -1.72 -17.73 -18.07
CA LEU A 276 -1.14 -16.67 -17.25
C LEU A 276 -0.32 -15.68 -18.10
N TYR A 277 0.56 -16.21 -18.95
CA TYR A 277 1.45 -15.40 -19.79
C TYR A 277 0.71 -14.60 -20.87
N SER A 278 -0.35 -15.17 -21.44
CA SER A 278 -1.20 -14.45 -22.40
C SER A 278 -2.08 -13.38 -21.73
N THR A 279 -2.41 -13.57 -20.45
CA THR A 279 -3.27 -12.67 -19.68
C THR A 279 -2.51 -11.43 -19.24
N PHE A 280 -1.25 -11.56 -18.82
CA PHE A 280 -0.45 -10.45 -18.29
C PHE A 280 0.64 -10.04 -19.29
N PRO A 281 0.45 -9.10 -20.22
CA PRO A 281 1.42 -8.82 -21.28
C PRO A 281 2.74 -8.18 -20.82
N PHE A 282 2.79 -7.65 -19.59
CA PHE A 282 3.95 -7.02 -18.98
C PHE A 282 4.46 -7.81 -17.76
N HIS A 283 4.83 -9.06 -18.01
CA HIS A 283 5.46 -9.92 -17.00
C HIS A 283 6.86 -10.34 -17.42
N ILE A 284 7.65 -10.73 -16.42
CA ILE A 284 9.02 -11.23 -16.57
C ILE A 284 9.18 -12.43 -15.63
N LEU A 285 9.66 -13.55 -16.15
CA LEU A 285 10.02 -14.72 -15.34
C LEU A 285 11.54 -14.88 -15.34
N LEU A 286 12.11 -14.95 -14.14
CA LEU A 286 13.55 -15.01 -13.90
C LEU A 286 13.93 -16.27 -13.14
N ASP A 287 15.03 -16.91 -13.55
CA ASP A 287 15.69 -17.94 -12.74
C ASP A 287 16.61 -17.33 -11.67
N GLN A 288 17.28 -18.20 -10.89
CA GLN A 288 18.19 -17.80 -9.81
C GLN A 288 19.42 -17.04 -10.30
N ASP A 289 19.83 -17.26 -11.55
CA ASP A 289 20.98 -16.61 -12.18
C ASP A 289 20.62 -15.29 -12.86
N MET A 290 19.41 -14.77 -12.59
CA MET A 290 18.85 -13.58 -13.24
C MET A 290 18.71 -13.72 -14.78
N GLY A 291 18.61 -14.96 -15.25
CA GLY A 291 18.30 -15.30 -16.63
C GLY A 291 16.81 -15.15 -16.93
N LEU A 292 16.49 -14.52 -18.07
CA LEU A 292 15.10 -14.34 -18.52
C LEU A 292 14.57 -15.66 -19.08
N MET A 293 13.78 -16.37 -18.27
CA MET A 293 13.13 -17.62 -18.66
C MET A 293 11.97 -17.35 -19.62
N GLN A 294 11.19 -16.30 -19.34
CA GLN A 294 10.01 -15.94 -20.11
C GLN A 294 9.74 -14.43 -19.98
N ILE A 295 9.19 -13.83 -21.05
CA ILE A 295 8.78 -12.43 -21.08
C ILE A 295 7.42 -12.31 -21.78
N GLY A 296 6.53 -11.47 -21.25
CA GLY A 296 5.24 -11.18 -21.86
C GLY A 296 5.31 -10.48 -23.22
N ASP A 297 4.30 -10.72 -24.06
CA ASP A 297 4.30 -10.27 -25.45
C ASP A 297 4.32 -8.74 -25.60
N GLY A 298 3.76 -8.01 -24.62
CA GLY A 298 3.81 -6.54 -24.58
C GLY A 298 5.25 -6.02 -24.46
N LEU A 299 6.08 -6.69 -23.66
CA LEU A 299 7.50 -6.39 -23.51
C LEU A 299 8.34 -6.96 -24.66
N ARG A 300 8.04 -8.17 -25.12
CA ARG A 300 8.79 -8.83 -26.20
C ARG A 300 8.80 -8.01 -27.49
N ARG A 301 7.69 -7.35 -27.83
CA ARG A 301 7.62 -6.42 -28.97
C ARG A 301 8.59 -5.23 -28.86
N ARG A 302 8.99 -4.84 -27.64
CA ARG A 302 9.80 -3.65 -27.34
C ARG A 302 11.28 -3.93 -27.18
N LEU A 303 11.63 -5.08 -26.60
CA LEU A 303 13.02 -5.45 -26.38
C LEU A 303 13.76 -5.84 -27.68
N GLY A 304 13.04 -5.91 -28.81
CA GLY A 304 13.57 -6.42 -30.07
C GLY A 304 13.80 -7.93 -30.03
N ARG A 305 14.05 -8.55 -31.19
CA ARG A 305 14.52 -9.94 -31.22
C ARG A 305 16.02 -9.92 -30.96
N CYS A 306 16.49 -10.57 -29.88
CA CYS A 306 17.92 -10.89 -29.73
C CYS A 306 18.36 -11.62 -31.01
N ARG A 307 19.29 -11.02 -31.75
CA ARG A 307 19.84 -11.62 -32.99
C ARG A 307 20.76 -12.81 -32.71
N ASP A 308 21.22 -12.96 -31.47
CA ASP A 308 22.08 -14.05 -31.05
C ASP A 308 21.24 -15.19 -30.44
N GLY A 309 20.76 -16.08 -31.30
CA GLY A 309 19.95 -17.25 -30.94
C GLY A 309 20.65 -18.34 -30.13
N GLN A 310 21.71 -18.01 -29.37
CA GLN A 310 22.55 -19.00 -28.67
C GLN A 310 22.61 -18.80 -27.15
N ARG A 311 22.29 -17.62 -26.60
CA ARG A 311 22.33 -17.35 -25.15
C ARG A 311 21.00 -16.83 -24.62
N ARG A 312 20.58 -17.33 -23.45
CA ARG A 312 19.42 -16.77 -22.73
C ARG A 312 19.71 -15.32 -22.35
N PRO A 313 18.82 -14.36 -22.65
CA PRO A 313 19.05 -12.97 -22.31
C PRO A 313 19.06 -12.80 -20.79
N VAL A 314 19.89 -11.89 -20.30
CA VAL A 314 20.03 -11.62 -18.87
C VAL A 314 19.19 -10.42 -18.49
N PHE A 315 18.61 -10.41 -17.29
CA PHE A 315 17.77 -9.32 -16.80
C PHE A 315 18.42 -7.94 -16.95
N LEU A 316 19.68 -7.82 -16.52
CA LEU A 316 20.45 -6.57 -16.51
C LEU A 316 20.74 -6.00 -17.90
N GLU A 317 20.65 -6.80 -18.96
CA GLU A 317 20.79 -6.30 -20.33
C GLU A 317 19.60 -5.43 -20.73
N HIS A 318 18.41 -5.74 -20.21
CA HIS A 318 17.14 -5.17 -20.67
C HIS A 318 16.48 -4.26 -19.63
N PHE A 319 16.76 -4.47 -18.36
CA PHE A 319 16.06 -3.81 -17.26
C PHE A 319 17.01 -3.22 -16.23
N VAL A 320 16.54 -2.16 -15.55
CA VAL A 320 17.15 -1.58 -14.36
C VAL A 320 16.08 -1.50 -13.27
N ILE A 321 16.40 -1.93 -12.06
CA ILE A 321 15.53 -1.70 -10.91
C ILE A 321 15.69 -0.24 -10.49
N VAL A 322 14.65 0.57 -10.66
CA VAL A 322 14.61 1.98 -10.23
C VAL A 322 14.14 2.09 -8.79
N SER A 323 13.21 1.23 -8.38
CA SER A 323 12.76 1.13 -7.00
C SER A 323 12.42 -0.33 -6.67
N PRO A 324 12.77 -0.82 -5.48
CA PRO A 324 13.67 -0.20 -4.49
C PRO A 324 15.11 -0.07 -5.00
N GLU A 325 15.91 0.78 -4.37
CA GLU A 325 17.34 0.98 -4.73
C GLU A 325 18.20 -0.18 -4.24
N ILE A 326 18.10 -1.32 -4.92
CA ILE A 326 18.84 -2.55 -4.63
C ILE A 326 19.65 -2.99 -5.85
N ARG A 327 20.62 -3.87 -5.64
CA ARG A 327 21.28 -4.55 -6.76
C ARG A 327 20.28 -5.51 -7.40
N ALA A 328 20.37 -5.70 -8.71
CA ALA A 328 19.56 -6.67 -9.42
C ALA A 328 20.15 -8.08 -9.26
N SER A 329 20.02 -8.64 -8.06
CA SER A 329 20.33 -10.03 -7.75
C SER A 329 19.08 -10.75 -7.25
N PHE A 330 19.04 -12.07 -7.41
CA PHE A 330 17.90 -12.88 -6.95
C PHE A 330 17.68 -12.70 -5.44
N GLN A 331 18.75 -12.72 -4.66
CA GLN A 331 18.72 -12.56 -3.21
C GLN A 331 18.28 -11.17 -2.75
N ASP A 332 18.76 -10.12 -3.41
CA ASP A 332 18.37 -8.75 -3.05
C ASP A 332 16.91 -8.45 -3.44
N ILE A 333 16.38 -9.08 -4.49
CA ILE A 333 14.95 -8.99 -4.82
C ILE A 333 14.10 -9.72 -3.78
N LEU A 334 14.56 -10.88 -3.32
CA LEU A 334 13.86 -11.68 -2.31
C LEU A 334 13.67 -10.94 -0.98
N THR A 335 14.62 -10.10 -0.57
CA THR A 335 14.49 -9.29 0.66
C THR A 335 13.45 -8.17 0.53
N MET A 336 13.00 -7.86 -0.69
CA MET A 336 12.09 -6.76 -0.98
C MET A 336 10.77 -7.20 -1.63
N LEU A 337 10.41 -8.49 -1.58
CA LEU A 337 9.21 -9.05 -2.24
C LEU A 337 7.91 -8.34 -1.86
N ASN A 338 7.81 -7.90 -0.61
CA ASN A 338 6.64 -7.19 -0.11
C ASN A 338 6.73 -5.67 -0.38
N THR A 339 7.50 -5.26 -1.38
CA THR A 339 7.56 -3.88 -1.86
C THR A 339 7.14 -3.81 -3.32
N GLN A 340 6.66 -2.64 -3.73
CA GLN A 340 6.40 -2.37 -5.12
C GLN A 340 7.70 -2.06 -5.87
N PHE A 341 7.89 -2.74 -6.99
CA PHE A 341 9.02 -2.58 -7.88
C PHE A 341 8.70 -1.63 -9.02
N VAL A 342 9.68 -0.82 -9.39
CA VAL A 342 9.68 -0.03 -10.64
C VAL A 342 10.88 -0.48 -11.47
N LEU A 343 10.61 -1.07 -12.63
CA LEU A 343 11.61 -1.54 -13.57
C LEU A 343 11.66 -0.60 -14.77
N ARG A 344 12.83 -0.04 -15.07
CA ARG A 344 13.06 0.74 -16.28
C ARG A 344 13.54 -0.16 -17.41
N VAL A 345 12.87 -0.08 -18.55
CA VAL A 345 13.28 -0.78 -19.77
C VAL A 345 14.38 0.03 -20.48
N LYS A 346 15.52 -0.64 -20.72
CA LYS A 346 16.64 -0.07 -21.49
C LYS A 346 16.27 -0.03 -22.98
N GLN A 347 16.49 1.13 -23.61
CA GLN A 347 16.29 1.26 -25.05
C GLN A 347 17.60 0.95 -25.79
N HIS A 348 17.56 0.00 -26.70
CA HIS A 348 18.65 -0.27 -27.62
C HIS A 348 18.32 0.38 -28.97
N GLY A 349 19.04 1.44 -29.36
CA GLY A 349 19.00 1.98 -30.73
C GLY A 349 18.23 3.28 -30.99
N ALA A 350 17.89 4.08 -29.98
CA ALA A 350 17.46 5.47 -30.21
C ALA A 350 18.69 6.38 -30.15
N SER A 351 19.05 7.01 -31.28
CA SER A 351 20.06 8.07 -31.33
C SER A 351 19.76 9.12 -30.26
N SER A 352 20.77 9.48 -29.49
CA SER A 352 20.73 10.33 -28.28
C SER A 352 20.30 11.79 -28.53
N ALA A 353 19.64 12.10 -29.63
CA ALA A 353 19.31 13.46 -30.06
C ALA A 353 17.80 13.77 -30.12
N ASP A 354 16.91 12.78 -30.21
CA ASP A 354 15.46 13.03 -30.32
C ASP A 354 14.70 12.61 -29.06
N SER A 355 14.41 13.61 -28.22
CA SER A 355 13.59 13.60 -26.99
C SER A 355 14.22 12.98 -25.72
N PRO A 356 14.83 13.79 -24.84
CA PRO A 356 15.15 13.36 -23.48
C PRO A 356 13.83 13.16 -22.71
N GLY A 357 13.34 11.91 -22.62
CA GLY A 357 12.11 11.64 -21.87
C GLY A 357 11.32 10.36 -22.17
N LYS A 358 11.75 9.50 -23.10
CA LYS A 358 10.95 8.35 -23.56
C LYS A 358 11.18 7.01 -22.85
N HIS A 359 11.84 6.96 -21.69
CA HIS A 359 12.01 5.69 -20.99
C HIS A 359 10.66 5.10 -20.58
N MET A 360 10.53 3.78 -20.72
CA MET A 360 9.35 3.05 -20.27
C MET A 360 9.66 2.42 -18.92
N ASP A 361 8.95 2.89 -17.90
CA ASP A 361 8.99 2.30 -16.56
C ASP A 361 7.78 1.38 -16.40
N LEU A 362 7.99 0.25 -15.72
CA LEU A 362 6.99 -0.76 -15.37
C LEU A 362 6.87 -0.79 -13.86
N LYS A 363 5.66 -0.61 -13.34
CA LYS A 363 5.36 -0.68 -11.90
C LYS A 363 4.62 -1.97 -11.61
N GLY A 364 5.10 -2.73 -10.62
CA GLY A 364 4.60 -4.08 -10.38
C GLY A 364 5.11 -4.69 -9.09
N GLN A 365 4.87 -5.98 -8.94
CA GLN A 365 5.31 -6.78 -7.79
C GLN A 365 6.18 -7.94 -8.28
N MET A 366 7.19 -8.28 -7.47
CA MET A 366 7.97 -9.51 -7.61
C MET A 366 7.35 -10.59 -6.72
N ILE A 367 7.13 -11.77 -7.29
CA ILE A 367 6.53 -12.92 -6.61
C ILE A 367 7.52 -14.07 -6.71
N PHE A 368 7.88 -14.65 -5.57
CA PHE A 368 8.72 -15.85 -5.53
C PHE A 368 7.86 -17.10 -5.68
N MET A 369 8.15 -17.90 -6.71
CA MET A 369 7.52 -19.20 -6.96
C MET A 369 8.46 -20.29 -6.46
N SER A 370 8.18 -20.86 -5.28
CA SER A 370 9.07 -21.82 -4.62
C SER A 370 9.21 -23.13 -5.39
N GLU A 371 8.15 -23.57 -6.08
CA GLU A 371 8.09 -24.85 -6.80
C GLU A 371 9.08 -24.93 -7.95
N VAL A 372 9.28 -23.81 -8.65
CA VAL A 372 10.22 -23.67 -9.77
C VAL A 372 11.46 -22.86 -9.41
N SER A 373 11.53 -22.36 -8.17
CA SER A 373 12.57 -21.47 -7.67
C SER A 373 12.85 -20.29 -8.61
N ALA A 374 11.79 -19.59 -9.01
CA ALA A 374 11.82 -18.49 -9.96
C ALA A 374 11.17 -17.23 -9.39
N LEU A 375 11.54 -16.06 -9.94
CA LEU A 375 10.90 -14.79 -9.66
C LEU A 375 9.98 -14.40 -10.82
N LEU A 376 8.70 -14.20 -10.52
CA LEU A 376 7.72 -13.67 -11.45
C LEU A 376 7.48 -12.19 -11.13
N PHE A 377 7.84 -11.31 -12.05
CA PHE A 377 7.39 -9.93 -12.04
C PHE A 377 6.04 -9.82 -12.73
N LEU A 378 5.03 -9.27 -12.06
CA LEU A 378 3.76 -8.85 -12.65
C LEU A 378 3.63 -7.33 -12.51
N GLY A 379 3.54 -6.62 -13.64
CA GLY A 379 3.48 -5.17 -13.62
C GLY A 379 2.68 -4.57 -14.75
N SER A 380 2.67 -3.23 -14.78
CA SER A 380 2.00 -2.41 -15.77
C SER A 380 2.86 -1.20 -16.11
N PRO A 381 2.78 -0.65 -17.34
CA PRO A 381 3.51 0.56 -17.70
C PRO A 381 3.09 1.76 -16.85
N CYS A 382 4.05 2.57 -16.40
CA CYS A 382 3.80 3.77 -15.59
C CYS A 382 3.28 4.93 -16.44
N VAL A 383 2.02 4.93 -16.86
CA VAL A 383 1.43 5.95 -17.75
C VAL A 383 0.14 6.51 -17.17
N ASP A 384 0.00 7.82 -17.18
CA ASP A 384 -1.21 8.48 -16.63
C ASP A 384 -2.11 9.05 -17.74
N LYS A 385 -1.58 9.20 -18.96
CA LYS A 385 -2.25 9.86 -20.09
C LYS A 385 -2.14 9.06 -21.38
N LEU A 386 -3.09 9.26 -22.28
CA LEU A 386 -3.09 8.59 -23.58
C LEU A 386 -1.93 9.06 -24.47
N GLU A 387 -1.52 10.32 -24.35
CA GLU A 387 -0.36 10.85 -25.06
C GLU A 387 0.96 10.20 -24.60
N GLU A 388 1.07 9.82 -23.33
CA GLU A 388 2.27 9.15 -22.81
C GLU A 388 2.37 7.70 -23.30
N LEU A 389 1.24 7.01 -23.41
CA LEU A 389 1.18 5.68 -24.02
C LEU A 389 1.72 5.71 -25.44
N THR A 390 1.14 6.56 -26.29
CA THR A 390 1.56 6.69 -27.69
C THR A 390 2.99 7.23 -27.80
N GLY A 391 3.40 8.14 -26.91
CA GLY A 391 4.77 8.61 -26.79
C GLY A 391 5.78 7.49 -26.54
N ARG A 392 5.41 6.50 -25.72
CA ARG A 392 6.21 5.28 -25.45
C ARG A 392 5.95 4.16 -26.47
N GLY A 393 5.18 4.48 -27.51
CA GLY A 393 4.82 3.59 -28.61
C GLY A 393 3.75 2.55 -28.27
N LEU A 394 3.19 2.57 -27.05
CA LEU A 394 2.14 1.66 -26.59
C LEU A 394 0.76 2.10 -27.10
N TYR A 395 -0.11 1.12 -27.29
CA TYR A 395 -1.51 1.33 -27.60
C TYR A 395 -2.37 1.00 -26.38
N LEU A 396 -3.58 1.55 -26.32
CA LEU A 396 -4.54 1.19 -25.28
C LEU A 396 -4.88 -0.32 -25.30
N SER A 397 -4.82 -0.95 -26.47
CA SER A 397 -5.01 -2.39 -26.65
C SER A 397 -3.89 -3.24 -26.04
N ASP A 398 -2.71 -2.66 -25.76
CA ASP A 398 -1.63 -3.35 -25.07
C ASP A 398 -1.91 -3.49 -23.56
N ILE A 399 -2.85 -2.71 -23.01
CA ILE A 399 -3.30 -2.82 -21.61
C ILE A 399 -4.55 -3.73 -21.55
N PRO A 400 -4.49 -4.87 -20.84
CA PRO A 400 -5.62 -5.77 -20.70
C PRO A 400 -6.83 -5.13 -20.03
N ILE A 401 -8.03 -5.63 -20.33
CA ILE A 401 -9.29 -5.11 -19.78
C ILE A 401 -9.42 -5.27 -18.26
N HIS A 402 -8.83 -6.32 -17.67
CA HIS A 402 -8.86 -6.55 -16.23
C HIS A 402 -7.87 -5.64 -15.47
N ASN A 403 -7.01 -4.93 -16.18
CA ASN A 403 -6.01 -4.08 -15.60
C ASN A 403 -6.59 -2.68 -15.37
N ALA A 404 -6.69 -2.28 -14.10
CA ALA A 404 -7.24 -0.99 -13.67
C ALA A 404 -6.53 0.22 -14.29
N LEU A 405 -5.27 0.08 -14.73
CA LEU A 405 -4.56 1.14 -15.45
C LEU A 405 -5.34 1.63 -16.68
N ARG A 406 -6.03 0.72 -17.38
CA ARG A 406 -6.83 1.06 -18.56
C ARG A 406 -7.93 2.06 -18.22
N ASP A 407 -8.63 1.82 -17.12
CA ASP A 407 -9.71 2.69 -16.66
C ASP A 407 -9.17 4.01 -16.13
N VAL A 408 -8.04 3.98 -15.40
CA VAL A 408 -7.37 5.19 -14.91
C VAL A 408 -7.00 6.14 -16.05
N VAL A 409 -6.40 5.60 -17.12
CA VAL A 409 -6.06 6.41 -18.31
C VAL A 409 -7.32 7.00 -18.97
N LEU A 410 -8.39 6.21 -19.11
CA LEU A 410 -9.64 6.67 -19.72
C LEU A 410 -10.35 7.74 -18.87
N VAL A 411 -10.39 7.58 -17.54
CA VAL A 411 -10.93 8.57 -16.61
C VAL A 411 -10.09 9.86 -16.65
N GLY A 412 -8.76 9.75 -16.78
CA GLY A 412 -7.87 10.89 -16.96
C GLY A 412 -8.23 11.72 -18.20
N GLU A 413 -8.44 11.06 -19.34
CA GLU A 413 -8.86 11.73 -20.59
C GLU A 413 -10.27 12.34 -20.46
N GLN A 414 -11.21 11.64 -19.82
CA GLN A 414 -12.56 12.18 -19.58
C GLN A 414 -12.51 13.44 -18.71
N THR A 415 -11.70 13.43 -17.65
CA THR A 415 -11.51 14.57 -16.75
C THR A 415 -10.92 15.76 -17.50
N LYS A 416 -9.91 15.52 -18.35
CA LYS A 416 -9.29 16.54 -19.21
C LYS A 416 -10.30 17.17 -20.19
N ALA A 417 -11.16 16.35 -20.79
CA ALA A 417 -12.22 16.83 -21.67
C ALA A 417 -13.26 17.67 -20.92
N GLN A 418 -13.69 17.23 -19.73
CA GLN A 418 -14.62 17.96 -18.87
C GLN A 418 -14.04 19.31 -18.40
N ASP A 419 -12.77 19.35 -18.00
CA ASP A 419 -12.09 20.58 -17.61
C ASP A 419 -11.98 21.55 -18.79
N GLY A 420 -11.69 21.04 -19.99
CA GLY A 420 -11.69 21.84 -21.22
C GLY A 420 -13.07 22.47 -21.51
N LEU A 421 -14.14 21.69 -21.34
CA LEU A 421 -15.51 22.17 -21.48
C LEU A 421 -15.86 23.22 -20.42
N LYS A 422 -15.53 22.97 -19.15
CA LYS A 422 -15.76 23.90 -18.03
C LYS A 422 -15.06 25.24 -18.26
N LYS A 423 -13.82 25.23 -18.74
CA LYS A 423 -13.07 26.44 -19.10
C LYS A 423 -13.74 27.23 -20.23
N ARG A 424 -14.22 26.55 -21.29
CA ARG A 424 -14.93 27.19 -22.41
C ARG A 424 -16.27 27.79 -21.99
N LEU A 425 -17.03 27.08 -21.16
CA LEU A 425 -18.28 27.60 -20.59
C LEU A 425 -18.04 28.80 -19.68
N ALA A 426 -17.02 28.77 -18.84
CA ALA A 426 -16.65 29.90 -17.98
C ALA A 426 -16.18 31.12 -18.81
N ALA A 427 -15.41 30.90 -19.87
CA ALA A 427 -14.97 31.97 -20.77
C ALA A 427 -16.16 32.60 -21.52
N ASN A 428 -17.07 31.77 -22.06
CA ASN A 428 -18.25 32.23 -22.77
C ASN A 428 -19.27 32.93 -21.84
N GLY A 429 -19.45 32.42 -20.62
CA GLY A 429 -20.30 33.05 -19.61
C GLY A 429 -19.76 34.41 -19.15
N ARG A 430 -18.44 34.56 -19.02
CA ARG A 430 -17.80 35.86 -18.76
C ARG A 430 -17.95 36.80 -19.95
N ALA A 431 -17.76 36.32 -21.18
CA ALA A 431 -17.97 37.11 -22.39
C ALA A 431 -19.43 37.60 -22.54
N ALA A 432 -20.41 36.75 -22.18
CA ALA A 432 -21.82 37.12 -22.19
C ALA A 432 -22.17 38.19 -21.14
N LEU A 433 -21.56 38.14 -19.94
CA LEU A 433 -21.74 39.17 -18.90
C LEU A 433 -21.09 40.51 -19.27
N HIS A 434 -19.97 40.49 -20.01
CA HIS A 434 -19.33 41.72 -20.53
C HIS A 434 -20.07 42.33 -21.74
N HIS A 435 -20.97 41.58 -22.38
CA HIS A 435 -21.79 42.04 -23.51
C HIS A 435 -23.21 42.46 -23.12
N ILE A 436 -23.56 42.51 -21.82
CA ILE A 436 -24.80 43.19 -21.39
C ILE A 436 -24.61 44.69 -21.63
N PRO A 437 -25.36 45.34 -22.55
CA PRO A 437 -25.24 46.77 -22.78
C PRO A 437 -25.61 47.52 -21.50
N ARG A 438 -24.80 48.50 -21.10
CA ARG A 438 -25.14 49.50 -20.06
C ARG A 438 -26.20 50.49 -20.56
N GLU A 439 -27.19 50.05 -21.33
CA GLU A 439 -28.28 50.89 -21.82
C GLU A 439 -29.54 50.64 -21.01
N CYS A 440 -29.59 51.20 -19.80
CA CYS A 440 -30.84 51.56 -19.13
C CYS A 440 -30.51 52.63 -18.08
N GLY A 441 -30.08 53.80 -18.54
CA GLY A 441 -29.65 54.88 -17.66
C GLY A 441 -29.61 56.25 -18.32
N SER A 442 -30.44 56.54 -19.31
CA SER A 442 -30.56 57.89 -19.88
C SER A 442 -31.77 58.05 -20.80
N ALA A 443 -32.98 57.98 -20.25
CA ALA A 443 -34.16 58.52 -20.92
C ALA A 443 -35.24 58.83 -19.88
N PHE A 444 -35.11 59.96 -19.17
CA PHE A 444 -36.20 60.83 -18.69
C PHE A 444 -35.62 61.96 -17.81
N VAL A 445 -34.78 62.82 -18.41
CA VAL A 445 -34.57 64.19 -17.93
C VAL A 445 -34.54 65.10 -19.15
N ALA A 446 -35.72 65.41 -19.67
CA ALA A 446 -35.95 66.54 -20.56
C ALA A 446 -37.20 67.26 -20.03
N GLY A 447 -36.96 68.25 -19.17
CA GLY A 447 -38.00 69.01 -18.50
C GLY A 447 -37.41 69.92 -17.42
N ALA A 448 -36.30 70.58 -17.72
CA ALA A 448 -35.76 71.62 -16.85
C ALA A 448 -36.35 72.98 -17.23
N SER A 449 -37.02 73.57 -16.24
CA SER A 449 -36.93 74.98 -15.88
C SER A 449 -37.52 76.03 -16.83
N SER A 450 -38.64 76.61 -16.41
CA SER A 450 -38.81 78.06 -16.46
C SER A 450 -39.31 78.61 -15.13
N ALA A 451 -38.40 79.32 -14.46
CA ALA A 451 -38.63 80.55 -13.70
C ALA A 451 -39.55 80.50 -12.47
N GLY A 452 -38.92 80.45 -11.29
CA GLY A 452 -39.41 81.16 -10.12
C GLY A 452 -38.62 82.45 -9.92
N GLN A 453 -39.27 83.61 -10.15
CA GLN A 453 -39.10 84.80 -9.30
C GLN A 453 -40.14 85.89 -9.65
N LYS A 454 -41.15 86.04 -8.79
CA LYS A 454 -41.31 87.26 -7.96
C LYS A 454 -42.49 87.14 -6.97
N VAL A 455 -42.11 87.37 -5.70
CA VAL A 455 -42.85 87.67 -4.46
C VAL A 455 -43.65 86.53 -3.83
#